data_AF-A0A8H7RJV7-F1
#
_entry.id   AF-A0A8H7RJV7-F1
#
_cell.length_a   1.000
_cell.length_b   1.000
_cell.length_c   1.000
_cell.angle_alpha   90.00
_cell.angle_beta   90.00
_cell.angle_gamma   90.00
#
_symmetry.space_group_name_H-M   'P 1'
#
loop_
_entity.id
_entity.type
_entity.pdbx_description
1 polymer ?
#
loop_
_entity_poly.entity_id
_entity_poly.type
_entity_poly.pdbx_seq_one_letter_code
_entity_poly.pdbx_strand_id
1 'polypeptide(L)'
;MKDQLNRLIPCQLNHLFNTNDYVVHNNIQPEIKITNDEQAKSIVSFCSRFVEAVVILDSYWFLSTSFFIFIHNTNIDDCADNLLVGPQKQAQVYTVGYDYFELTTRFNYVELLSTSGFFGESSPNTITAFVSSSVRDLPSLLTNRYDTVSSKYIFIPATTATSTKVERLLNQYMKNHAANKWMLLSTRFKEEGFAPYHPLSFTKAAM
;
A
#
# COMPACT_ATOMS: atom_id res chain seq x y z
N MET A 1 15.97 -14.12 11.50
CA MET A 1 14.93 -14.51 12.50
C MET A 1 13.61 -13.78 12.27
N LYS A 2 13.62 -12.54 11.73
CA LYS A 2 12.42 -11.76 11.34
C LYS A 2 11.87 -12.13 9.94
N ASP A 3 12.27 -13.28 9.41
CA ASP A 3 12.09 -13.59 7.98
C ASP A 3 10.90 -14.51 7.71
N GLN A 4 10.24 -14.98 8.77
CA GLN A 4 9.07 -15.84 8.69
C GLN A 4 7.90 -15.18 9.43
N LEU A 5 6.84 -14.85 8.68
CA LEU A 5 5.69 -14.12 9.18
C LEU A 5 4.92 -14.89 10.26
N ASN A 6 4.84 -16.22 10.11
CA ASN A 6 4.17 -17.13 11.04
C ASN A 6 4.78 -17.13 12.47
N ARG A 7 5.99 -16.58 12.64
CA ARG A 7 6.63 -16.40 13.95
C ARG A 7 6.33 -15.06 14.60
N LEU A 8 5.79 -14.12 13.84
CA LEU A 8 5.57 -12.73 14.25
C LEU A 8 4.08 -12.40 14.45
N ILE A 9 3.21 -13.17 13.81
CA ILE A 9 1.77 -12.97 13.81
C ILE A 9 1.06 -14.21 14.35
N PRO A 10 0.02 -14.06 15.20
CA PRO A 10 -0.76 -15.18 15.70
C PRO A 10 -1.43 -16.00 14.59
N CYS A 11 -1.46 -17.33 14.74
CA CYS A 11 -2.05 -18.24 13.76
C CYS A 11 -3.55 -18.03 13.53
N GLN A 12 -4.25 -17.37 14.47
CA GLN A 12 -5.67 -17.07 14.36
C GLN A 12 -5.99 -16.15 13.18
N LEU A 13 -5.02 -15.39 12.63
CA LEU A 13 -5.22 -14.58 11.42
C LEU A 13 -5.26 -15.39 10.11
N ASN A 14 -5.09 -16.71 10.17
CA ASN A 14 -5.14 -17.58 8.99
C ASN A 14 -6.46 -17.50 8.20
N HIS A 15 -7.54 -17.00 8.81
CA HIS A 15 -8.80 -16.71 8.11
C HIS A 15 -8.70 -15.48 7.18
N LEU A 16 -7.84 -14.50 7.48
CA LEU A 16 -7.56 -13.36 6.60
C LEU A 16 -6.47 -13.71 5.59
N PHE A 17 -5.38 -14.34 6.04
CA PHE A 17 -4.27 -14.78 5.20
C PHE A 17 -3.42 -15.84 5.90
N ASN A 18 -2.95 -16.84 5.15
CA ASN A 18 -2.06 -17.86 5.69
C ASN A 18 -0.63 -17.33 5.76
N THR A 19 -0.11 -17.17 6.96
CA THR A 19 1.23 -16.61 7.23
C THR A 19 2.39 -17.41 6.60
N ASN A 20 2.18 -18.69 6.26
CA ASN A 20 3.19 -19.51 5.58
C ASN A 20 3.34 -19.18 4.09
N ASP A 21 2.34 -18.51 3.50
CA ASP A 21 2.32 -18.20 2.06
C ASP A 21 3.02 -16.86 1.76
N TYR A 22 3.81 -16.35 2.70
CA TYR A 22 4.46 -15.04 2.62
C TYR A 22 5.97 -15.14 2.68
N VAL A 23 6.63 -14.28 1.90
CA VAL A 23 8.09 -14.14 1.86
C VAL A 23 8.48 -12.70 2.09
N VAL A 24 9.63 -12.47 2.74
CA VAL A 24 10.16 -11.12 2.87
C VAL A 24 10.60 -10.60 1.51
N HIS A 25 10.14 -9.40 1.16
CA HIS A 25 10.59 -8.66 -0.01
C HIS A 25 12.04 -8.19 0.19
N ASN A 26 12.97 -8.97 -0.36
CA ASN A 26 14.38 -8.63 -0.41
C ASN A 26 14.70 -8.09 -1.80
N ASN A 27 14.57 -6.79 -2.02
CA ASN A 27 15.05 -6.18 -3.25
C ASN A 27 15.72 -4.84 -2.96
N ILE A 28 17.05 -4.84 -3.01
CA ILE A 28 17.83 -3.62 -3.17
C ILE A 28 17.85 -3.37 -4.68
N GLN A 29 17.11 -2.37 -5.13
CA GLN A 29 17.15 -1.98 -6.53
C GLN A 29 18.10 -0.79 -6.71
N PRO A 30 18.81 -0.70 -7.85
CA PRO A 30 19.44 0.55 -8.22
C PRO A 30 18.37 1.64 -8.31
N GLU A 31 18.74 2.83 -7.87
CA GLU A 31 17.86 3.99 -7.92
C GLU A 31 17.65 4.40 -9.38
N ILE A 32 16.53 3.98 -9.97
CA ILE A 32 16.16 4.31 -11.35
C ILE A 32 14.99 5.28 -11.31
N LYS A 33 15.22 6.47 -11.86
CA LYS A 33 14.15 7.44 -12.08
C LYS A 33 13.28 6.98 -13.24
N ILE A 34 11.97 6.99 -13.03
CA ILE A 34 10.98 6.71 -14.07
C ILE A 34 10.80 7.99 -14.90
N THR A 35 11.00 7.90 -16.21
CA THR A 35 11.08 9.05 -17.11
C THR A 35 10.14 8.95 -18.31
N ASN A 36 9.48 7.81 -18.50
CA ASN A 36 8.53 7.59 -19.59
C ASN A 36 7.41 6.60 -19.20
N ASP A 37 6.39 6.53 -20.05
CA ASP A 37 5.18 5.72 -19.82
C ASP A 37 5.44 4.21 -19.82
N GLU A 38 6.42 3.72 -20.58
CA GLU A 38 6.77 2.29 -20.60
C GLU A 38 7.36 1.85 -19.27
N GLN A 39 8.26 2.65 -18.72
CA GLN A 39 8.80 2.47 -17.37
C GLN A 39 7.68 2.57 -16.32
N ALA A 40 6.74 3.51 -16.48
CA ALA A 40 5.58 3.64 -15.60
C ALA A 40 4.66 2.39 -15.63
N LYS A 41 4.40 1.83 -16.82
CA LYS A 41 3.61 0.58 -16.96
C LYS A 41 4.32 -0.62 -16.35
N SER A 42 5.64 -0.70 -16.53
CA SER A 42 6.47 -1.76 -15.94
C SER A 42 6.46 -1.68 -14.42
N ILE A 43 6.64 -0.48 -13.85
CA ILE A 43 6.61 -0.32 -12.39
C ILE A 43 5.24 -0.64 -11.81
N VAL A 44 4.15 -0.22 -12.45
CA VAL A 44 2.79 -0.55 -11.99
C VAL A 44 2.56 -2.06 -11.99
N SER A 45 3.10 -2.77 -12.97
CA SER A 45 3.04 -4.22 -13.03
C SER A 45 3.91 -4.89 -11.97
N PHE A 46 5.08 -4.31 -11.64
CA PHE A 46 5.89 -4.75 -10.51
C PHE A 46 5.18 -4.56 -9.16
N CYS A 47 4.46 -3.45 -8.99
CA CYS A 47 3.76 -3.12 -7.75
C CYS A 47 2.66 -4.13 -7.41
N SER A 48 2.12 -4.90 -8.37
CA SER A 48 1.09 -5.92 -8.08
C SER A 48 1.55 -6.98 -7.07
N ARG A 49 2.86 -7.19 -6.93
CA ARG A 49 3.44 -8.09 -5.94
C ARG A 49 3.17 -7.66 -4.49
N PHE A 50 2.85 -6.39 -4.26
CA PHE A 50 2.56 -5.83 -2.95
C PHE A 50 1.06 -5.86 -2.61
N VAL A 51 0.21 -6.33 -3.51
CA VAL A 51 -1.21 -6.55 -3.20
C VAL A 51 -1.28 -7.64 -2.14
N GLU A 52 -2.00 -7.36 -1.06
CA GLU A 52 -2.04 -8.18 0.16
C GLU A 52 -0.70 -8.27 0.90
N ALA A 53 0.20 -7.30 0.72
CA ALA A 53 1.40 -7.24 1.54
C ALA A 53 1.06 -7.05 3.02
N VAL A 54 1.83 -7.74 3.86
CA VAL A 54 1.79 -7.62 5.31
C VAL A 54 3.05 -6.92 5.80
N VAL A 55 2.89 -5.95 6.69
CA VAL A 55 3.99 -5.24 7.33
C VAL A 55 3.81 -5.25 8.83
N ILE A 56 4.91 -5.19 9.55
CA ILE A 56 4.91 -5.10 11.01
C ILE A 56 5.61 -3.80 11.38
N LEU A 57 4.87 -2.92 12.05
CA LEU A 57 5.33 -1.66 12.62
C LEU A 57 5.21 -1.77 14.14
N ASP A 58 6.35 -1.80 14.81
CA ASP A 58 6.42 -2.08 16.25
C ASP A 58 5.74 -3.43 16.61
N SER A 59 4.68 -3.43 17.42
CA SER A 59 3.85 -4.60 17.77
C SER A 59 2.59 -4.76 16.92
N TYR A 60 2.39 -3.94 15.89
CA TYR A 60 1.19 -3.94 15.05
C TYR A 60 1.47 -4.48 13.66
N TRP A 61 0.59 -5.36 13.19
CA TRP A 61 0.58 -5.86 11.82
C TRP A 61 -0.42 -5.07 10.99
N PHE A 62 -0.13 -4.90 9.70
CA PHE A 62 -1.01 -4.31 8.72
C PHE A 62 -1.03 -5.20 7.48
N LEU A 63 -2.23 -5.50 6.97
CA LEU A 63 -2.47 -6.14 5.69
C LEU A 63 -3.05 -5.09 4.74
N SER A 64 -2.37 -4.78 3.64
CA SER A 64 -2.88 -3.86 2.62
C SER A 64 -3.64 -4.60 1.52
N THR A 65 -4.94 -4.38 1.39
CA THR A 65 -5.77 -5.01 0.36
C THR A 65 -5.94 -4.14 -0.88
N SER A 66 -5.66 -2.83 -0.76
CA SER A 66 -5.55 -1.93 -1.89
C SER A 66 -4.59 -0.78 -1.62
N PHE A 67 -4.06 -0.20 -2.70
CA PHE A 67 -3.22 1.01 -2.65
C PHE A 67 -3.24 1.79 -3.95
N PHE A 68 -2.91 3.08 -3.87
CA PHE A 68 -2.48 3.88 -5.01
C PHE A 68 -1.00 3.72 -5.26
N ILE A 69 -0.61 3.77 -6.52
CA ILE A 69 0.77 3.88 -6.94
C ILE A 69 0.99 5.33 -7.35
N PHE A 70 1.93 6.02 -6.70
CA PHE A 70 2.41 7.34 -7.08
C PHE A 70 3.84 7.22 -7.62
N ILE A 71 4.11 7.89 -8.73
CA ILE A 71 5.43 7.93 -9.34
C ILE A 71 5.96 9.35 -9.18
N HIS A 72 6.99 9.57 -8.38
CA HIS A 72 7.51 10.91 -8.10
C HIS A 72 8.34 11.48 -9.26
N ASN A 73 7.64 11.82 -10.34
CA ASN A 73 8.07 12.59 -11.48
C ASN A 73 6.82 13.25 -12.06
N THR A 74 6.69 14.57 -11.92
CA THR A 74 5.48 15.33 -12.32
C THR A 74 5.15 15.24 -13.82
N ASN A 75 6.13 14.90 -14.66
CA ASN A 75 5.90 14.68 -16.09
C ASN A 75 5.23 13.32 -16.39
N ILE A 76 5.27 12.41 -15.41
CA ILE A 76 4.66 11.07 -15.48
C ILE A 76 3.39 11.03 -14.62
N ASP A 77 3.43 11.68 -13.45
CA ASP A 77 2.37 11.66 -12.46
C ASP A 77 2.30 13.00 -11.72
N ASP A 78 1.35 13.84 -12.12
CA ASP A 78 1.11 15.16 -11.50
C ASP A 78 0.25 15.10 -10.24
N CYS A 79 -0.17 13.90 -9.83
CA CYS A 79 -0.82 13.64 -8.55
C CYS A 79 0.17 13.20 -7.47
N ALA A 80 1.42 12.88 -7.82
CA ALA A 80 2.45 12.58 -6.85
C ALA A 80 2.93 13.89 -6.20
N ASP A 81 2.82 14.00 -4.88
CA ASP A 81 3.34 15.16 -4.15
C ASP A 81 4.87 15.26 -4.27
N ASN A 82 5.39 16.47 -4.03
CA ASN A 82 6.83 16.67 -3.90
C ASN A 82 7.33 15.78 -2.75
N LEU A 83 8.36 14.97 -3.03
CA LEU A 83 8.96 14.04 -2.08
C LEU A 83 9.38 14.76 -0.78
N LEU A 84 8.56 14.67 0.27
CA LEU A 84 8.97 15.07 1.63
C LEU A 84 10.11 14.19 2.16
N VAL A 85 10.15 12.95 1.69
CA VAL A 85 11.18 11.96 2.02
C VAL A 85 11.85 11.57 0.71
N GLY A 86 13.18 11.67 0.64
CA GLY A 86 13.95 11.33 -0.57
C GLY A 86 13.79 9.86 -1.01
N PRO A 87 14.31 9.51 -2.20
CA PRO A 87 14.18 8.17 -2.75
C PRO A 87 14.82 7.10 -1.84
N GLN A 88 14.17 5.95 -1.73
CA GLN A 88 14.59 4.87 -0.83
C GLN A 88 15.11 3.66 -1.63
N LYS A 89 16.40 3.31 -1.49
CA LYS A 89 17.00 2.14 -2.18
C LYS A 89 16.37 0.80 -1.81
N GLN A 90 15.75 0.74 -0.63
CA GLN A 90 15.03 -0.42 -0.13
C GLN A 90 13.62 0.01 0.25
N ALA A 91 12.65 -0.85 -0.05
CA ALA A 91 11.28 -0.65 0.33
C ALA A 91 11.15 -0.47 1.85
N GLN A 92 10.52 0.64 2.23
CA GLN A 92 10.27 1.01 3.62
C GLN A 92 8.82 1.41 3.77
N VAL A 93 8.19 0.90 4.82
CA VAL A 93 6.82 1.27 5.16
C VAL A 93 6.83 2.14 6.38
N TYR A 94 6.00 3.18 6.39
CA TYR A 94 5.83 4.06 7.53
C TYR A 94 4.43 4.67 7.58
N THR A 95 4.08 5.18 8.74
CA THR A 95 2.89 6.02 8.95
C THR A 95 3.25 7.49 8.76
N VAL A 96 2.47 8.23 7.98
CA VAL A 96 2.64 9.68 7.78
C VAL A 96 1.41 10.41 8.26
N GLY A 97 1.61 11.50 9.01
CA GLY A 97 0.56 12.47 9.32
C GLY A 97 0.56 12.93 10.76
N TYR A 98 -0.37 13.83 11.08
CA TYR A 98 -0.53 14.43 12.42
C TYR A 98 -1.91 14.09 13.00
N ASP A 99 -2.99 14.47 12.29
CA ASP A 99 -4.38 14.20 12.70
C ASP A 99 -4.99 12.98 11.98
N TYR A 100 -4.39 12.56 10.87
CA TYR A 100 -4.76 11.39 10.10
C TYR A 100 -3.49 10.69 9.66
N PHE A 101 -3.45 9.36 9.80
CA PHE A 101 -2.26 8.58 9.47
C PHE A 101 -2.45 7.84 8.17
N GLU A 102 -1.44 7.86 7.32
CA GLU A 102 -1.41 7.14 6.06
C GLU A 102 -0.34 6.06 6.11
N LEU A 103 -0.70 4.83 5.74
CA LEU A 103 0.27 3.73 5.62
C LEU A 103 0.86 3.76 4.21
N THR A 104 2.15 4.11 4.10
CA THR A 104 2.81 4.26 2.81
C THR A 104 4.03 3.34 2.71
N THR A 105 4.17 2.64 1.58
CA THR A 105 5.38 1.89 1.22
C THR A 105 6.15 2.68 0.17
N ARG A 106 7.38 3.09 0.44
CA ARG A 106 8.22 3.80 -0.53
C ARG A 106 9.45 3.00 -0.94
N PHE A 107 9.77 3.03 -2.22
CA PHE A 107 11.02 2.55 -2.80
C PHE A 107 11.32 3.33 -4.08
N ASN A 108 12.58 3.66 -4.33
CA ASN A 108 13.02 4.50 -5.43
C ASN A 108 12.16 5.78 -5.52
N TYR A 109 11.57 6.03 -6.69
CA TYR A 109 10.66 7.15 -6.97
C TYR A 109 9.19 6.70 -6.93
N VAL A 110 8.88 5.67 -6.16
CA VAL A 110 7.54 5.07 -6.11
C VAL A 110 7.03 5.10 -4.68
N GLU A 111 5.77 5.45 -4.54
CA GLU A 111 5.00 5.38 -3.32
C GLU A 111 3.76 4.51 -3.52
N LEU A 112 3.57 3.54 -2.63
CA LEU A 112 2.34 2.76 -2.52
C LEU A 112 1.58 3.25 -1.30
N LEU A 113 0.54 4.06 -1.51
CA LEU A 113 -0.31 4.56 -0.45
C LEU A 113 -1.48 3.60 -0.23
N SER A 114 -1.51 2.88 0.89
CA SER A 114 -2.59 1.95 1.22
C SER A 114 -3.92 2.68 1.35
N THR A 115 -4.96 2.14 0.73
CA THR A 115 -6.32 2.72 0.69
C THR A 115 -7.38 1.82 1.31
N SER A 116 -7.04 0.56 1.58
CA SER A 116 -7.83 -0.32 2.42
C SER A 116 -6.98 -1.44 2.98
N GLY A 117 -7.46 -2.04 4.05
CA GLY A 117 -6.78 -3.15 4.67
C GLY A 117 -7.30 -3.47 6.06
N PHE A 118 -6.49 -4.25 6.76
CA PHE A 118 -6.72 -4.64 8.15
C PHE A 118 -5.46 -4.36 8.95
N PHE A 119 -5.62 -4.05 10.22
CA PHE A 119 -4.51 -3.96 11.15
C PHE A 119 -4.91 -4.45 12.52
N GLY A 120 -3.92 -4.77 13.34
CA GLY A 120 -4.15 -5.28 14.68
C GLY A 120 -2.86 -5.37 15.46
N GLU A 121 -2.99 -5.48 16.78
CA GLU A 121 -1.85 -5.79 17.63
C GLU A 121 -1.52 -7.29 17.50
N SER A 122 -0.23 -7.65 17.57
CA SER A 122 0.17 -9.06 17.61
C SER A 122 -0.31 -9.78 18.88
N SER A 123 -0.70 -9.03 19.93
CA SER A 123 -1.33 -9.54 21.15
C SER A 123 -1.95 -8.37 21.95
N PRO A 124 -3.27 -8.32 22.26
CA PRO A 124 -4.34 -9.28 21.97
C PRO A 124 -4.90 -9.19 20.54
N ASN A 125 -5.58 -10.25 20.09
CA ASN A 125 -6.14 -10.42 18.73
C ASN A 125 -7.23 -9.39 18.37
N THR A 126 -6.85 -8.14 18.17
CA THR A 126 -7.70 -7.10 17.60
C THR A 126 -7.54 -7.10 16.09
N ILE A 127 -8.65 -6.95 15.37
CA ILE A 127 -8.67 -6.77 13.92
C ILE A 127 -9.52 -5.54 13.64
N THR A 128 -8.88 -4.48 13.15
CA THR A 128 -9.54 -3.26 12.73
C THR A 128 -9.41 -3.15 11.22
N ALA A 129 -10.54 -2.98 10.55
CA ALA A 129 -10.56 -2.72 9.11
C ALA A 129 -10.46 -1.21 8.84
N PHE A 130 -9.82 -0.83 7.73
CA PHE A 130 -9.84 0.53 7.22
C PHE A 130 -10.16 0.53 5.73
N VAL A 131 -10.93 1.52 5.29
CA VAL A 131 -11.39 1.69 3.89
C VAL A 131 -11.27 3.17 3.49
N SER A 132 -10.06 3.70 3.61
CA SER A 132 -9.62 4.99 3.06
C SER A 132 -8.09 5.07 3.14
N SER A 133 -7.46 6.11 2.59
CA SER A 133 -6.01 6.31 2.81
C SER A 133 -5.69 6.65 4.26
N SER A 134 -6.65 7.22 4.99
CA SER A 134 -6.54 7.52 6.41
C SER A 134 -6.85 6.26 7.25
N VAL A 135 -5.85 5.82 7.99
CA VAL A 135 -5.94 4.81 9.05
C VAL A 135 -6.28 5.54 10.35
N ARG A 136 -7.50 5.30 10.84
CA ARG A 136 -7.98 5.86 12.11
C ARG A 136 -7.70 4.92 13.27
N ASP A 137 -7.84 5.44 14.48
CA ASP A 137 -7.75 4.67 15.72
C ASP A 137 -6.43 3.92 15.86
N LEU A 138 -5.35 4.52 15.33
CA LEU A 138 -4.01 4.01 15.56
C LEU A 138 -3.62 4.19 17.04
N PRO A 139 -2.93 3.22 17.62
CA PRO A 139 -2.42 3.30 18.99
C PRO A 139 -1.44 4.47 19.14
N SER A 140 -1.40 5.06 20.33
CA SER A 140 -0.50 6.16 20.67
C SER A 140 0.98 5.84 20.43
N LEU A 141 1.35 4.55 20.50
CA LEU A 141 2.68 4.05 20.17
C LEU A 141 3.10 4.35 18.73
N LEU A 142 2.13 4.38 17.79
CA LEU A 142 2.37 4.69 16.38
C LEU A 142 2.14 6.18 16.05
N THR A 143 1.35 6.90 16.87
CA THR A 143 0.96 8.30 16.58
C THR A 143 1.78 9.35 17.33
N ASN A 144 2.28 9.04 18.53
CA ASN A 144 2.93 10.03 19.42
C ASN A 144 4.46 10.02 19.33
N ARG A 145 5.01 9.26 18.38
CA ARG A 145 6.45 9.18 18.15
C ARG A 145 6.89 10.31 17.22
N TYR A 146 7.92 11.03 17.64
CA TYR A 146 8.60 12.03 16.79
C TYR A 146 9.43 11.36 15.70
N ASP A 147 9.84 10.09 15.91
CA ASP A 147 10.46 9.26 14.89
C ASP A 147 9.40 8.55 14.04
N THR A 148 9.56 8.64 12.71
CA THR A 148 8.73 7.90 11.76
C THR A 148 8.91 6.40 12.00
N VAL A 149 7.91 5.75 12.62
CA VAL A 149 7.91 4.30 12.80
C VAL A 149 7.95 3.67 11.42
N SER A 150 9.04 2.94 11.15
CA SER A 150 9.26 2.35 9.85
C SER A 150 9.70 0.90 9.93
N SER A 151 9.38 0.14 8.89
CA SER A 151 9.83 -1.24 8.73
C SER A 151 10.37 -1.48 7.33
N LYS A 152 11.48 -2.21 7.29
CA LYS A 152 12.09 -2.76 6.08
C LYS A 152 11.60 -4.18 5.77
N TYR A 153 10.88 -4.79 6.69
CA TYR A 153 10.35 -6.15 6.55
C TYR A 153 8.93 -6.07 5.99
N ILE A 154 8.86 -6.13 4.66
CA ILE A 154 7.61 -6.19 3.92
C ILE A 154 7.40 -7.63 3.49
N PHE A 155 6.38 -8.27 4.02
CA PHE A 155 6.02 -9.63 3.66
C PHE A 155 5.05 -9.57 2.49
N ILE A 156 5.45 -10.12 1.35
CA ILE A 156 4.59 -10.21 0.17
C ILE A 156 4.12 -11.65 -0.03
N PRO A 157 2.93 -11.87 -0.61
CA PRO A 157 2.51 -13.21 -1.01
C PRO A 157 3.55 -13.90 -1.91
N ALA A 158 3.87 -15.16 -1.62
CA ALA A 158 4.80 -15.97 -2.42
C ALA A 158 4.28 -16.14 -3.86
N THR A 159 2.96 -16.25 -4.01
CA THR A 159 2.25 -16.16 -5.29
C THR A 159 1.52 -14.83 -5.33
N THR A 160 1.79 -14.02 -6.37
CA THR A 160 1.17 -12.70 -6.51
C THR A 160 -0.36 -12.80 -6.49
N ALA A 161 -1.00 -12.04 -5.59
CA ALA A 161 -2.44 -12.00 -5.49
C ALA A 161 -3.08 -11.43 -6.77
N THR A 162 -4.22 -11.99 -7.16
CA THR A 162 -5.02 -11.45 -8.26
C THR A 162 -5.49 -10.04 -7.90
N SER A 163 -5.31 -9.10 -8.81
CA SER A 163 -5.67 -7.70 -8.59
C SER A 163 -6.34 -7.06 -9.79
N THR A 164 -7.21 -6.09 -9.51
CA THR A 164 -7.85 -5.26 -10.52
C THR A 164 -7.21 -3.88 -10.53
N LYS A 165 -6.85 -3.40 -11.73
CA LYS A 165 -6.38 -2.02 -11.94
C LYS A 165 -7.57 -1.09 -12.12
N VAL A 166 -7.69 -0.08 -11.27
CA VAL A 166 -8.75 0.93 -11.33
C VAL A 166 -8.15 2.33 -11.27
N GLU A 167 -8.96 3.33 -11.64
CA GLU A 167 -8.59 4.74 -11.52
C GLU A 167 -8.39 5.12 -10.05
N ARG A 168 -7.80 6.29 -9.80
CA ARG A 168 -7.65 6.79 -8.43
C ARG A 168 -9.01 7.16 -7.83
N LEU A 169 -9.06 7.45 -6.53
CA LEU A 169 -10.28 7.95 -5.89
C LEU A 169 -10.53 9.43 -6.25
N LEU A 170 -11.77 9.88 -6.03
CA LEU A 170 -12.29 11.17 -6.47
C LEU A 170 -11.42 12.38 -6.09
N ASN A 171 -10.78 12.34 -4.93
CA ASN A 171 -9.95 13.43 -4.41
C ASN A 171 -8.79 13.81 -5.35
N GLN A 172 -8.43 12.95 -6.30
CA GLN A 172 -7.35 13.21 -7.25
C GLN A 172 -7.84 13.71 -8.63
N TYR A 173 -9.14 13.70 -8.94
CA TYR A 173 -9.67 13.98 -10.29
C TYR A 173 -9.46 15.41 -10.81
N MET A 174 -8.90 16.31 -9.99
CA MET A 174 -8.49 17.65 -10.41
C MET A 174 -7.15 17.66 -11.18
N LYS A 175 -6.48 16.52 -11.30
CA LYS A 175 -5.16 16.34 -11.90
C LYS A 175 -5.21 15.54 -13.20
N ASN A 176 -4.27 15.79 -14.12
CA ASN A 176 -4.29 15.20 -15.46
C ASN A 176 -4.11 13.68 -15.43
N HIS A 177 -3.29 13.16 -14.51
CA HIS A 177 -2.97 11.74 -14.43
C HIS A 177 -3.89 10.94 -13.49
N ALA A 178 -4.95 11.56 -12.96
CA ALA A 178 -5.86 10.90 -12.01
C ALA A 178 -6.65 9.72 -12.62
N ALA A 179 -6.95 9.81 -13.91
CA ALA A 179 -7.63 8.77 -14.68
C ALA A 179 -6.71 7.58 -15.03
N ASN A 180 -5.42 7.63 -14.69
CA ASN A 180 -4.55 6.47 -14.86
C ASN A 180 -5.00 5.34 -13.94
N LYS A 181 -5.02 4.11 -14.48
CA LYS A 181 -5.38 2.89 -13.73
C LYS A 181 -4.25 2.44 -12.80
N TRP A 182 -3.88 3.30 -11.87
CA TRP A 182 -2.74 3.16 -10.96
C TRP A 182 -3.16 2.87 -9.52
N MET A 183 -4.41 2.50 -9.31
CA MET A 183 -4.86 1.87 -8.08
C MET A 183 -4.96 0.35 -8.29
N LEU A 184 -4.43 -0.42 -7.34
CA LEU A 184 -4.56 -1.87 -7.33
C LEU A 184 -5.48 -2.30 -6.18
N LEU A 185 -6.47 -3.12 -6.51
CA LEU A 185 -7.39 -3.73 -5.54
C LEU A 185 -7.19 -5.24 -5.56
N SER A 186 -7.10 -5.88 -4.38
CA SER A 186 -7.23 -7.34 -4.29
C SER A 186 -8.59 -7.78 -4.82
N THR A 187 -8.58 -8.74 -5.74
CA THR A 187 -9.81 -9.27 -6.33
C THR A 187 -10.64 -10.02 -5.29
N ARG A 188 -10.03 -10.85 -4.43
CA ARG A 188 -10.78 -11.63 -3.44
C ARG A 188 -11.52 -10.74 -2.44
N PHE A 189 -10.83 -9.73 -1.90
CA PHE A 189 -11.45 -8.83 -0.92
C PHE A 189 -12.53 -7.97 -1.57
N LYS A 190 -12.32 -7.52 -2.82
CA LYS A 190 -13.34 -6.80 -3.57
C LYS A 190 -14.59 -7.66 -3.80
N GLU A 191 -14.43 -8.92 -4.17
CA GLU A 191 -15.54 -9.87 -4.39
C GLU A 191 -16.31 -10.17 -3.10
N GLU A 192 -15.64 -10.12 -1.95
CA GLU A 192 -16.24 -10.21 -0.62
C GLU A 192 -16.89 -8.88 -0.14
N GLY A 193 -16.89 -7.84 -0.97
CA GLY A 193 -17.48 -6.54 -0.65
C GLY A 193 -16.55 -5.59 0.11
N PHE A 194 -15.27 -5.92 0.24
CA PHE A 194 -14.25 -5.11 0.91
C PHE A 194 -13.33 -4.41 -0.10
N ALA A 195 -13.75 -3.23 -0.56
CA ALA A 195 -12.95 -2.36 -1.40
C ALA A 195 -13.30 -0.89 -1.19
N PRO A 196 -12.35 0.04 -1.39
CA PRO A 196 -12.66 1.46 -1.43
C PRO A 196 -13.62 1.76 -2.59
N TYR A 197 -14.60 2.63 -2.34
CA TYR A 197 -15.64 2.95 -3.31
C TYR A 197 -15.16 3.99 -4.31
N HIS A 198 -15.32 3.70 -5.61
CA HIS A 198 -15.11 4.67 -6.69
C HIS A 198 -16.43 5.38 -6.98
N PRO A 199 -16.58 6.67 -6.62
CA PRO A 199 -17.88 7.33 -6.65
C PRO A 199 -18.33 7.74 -8.06
N LEU A 200 -17.55 7.48 -9.11
CA LEU A 200 -17.82 7.93 -10.47
C LEU A 200 -17.86 6.76 -11.44
N SER A 201 -19.06 6.35 -11.85
CA SER A 201 -19.26 5.63 -13.10
C SER A 201 -19.60 6.65 -14.17
N PHE A 202 -18.59 7.22 -14.83
CA PHE A 202 -18.85 8.00 -16.04
C PHE A 202 -19.16 7.03 -17.18
N THR A 203 -20.44 6.80 -17.45
CA THR A 203 -20.82 6.43 -18.82
C THR A 203 -20.41 7.61 -19.69
N LYS A 204 -19.39 7.42 -20.54
CA LYS A 204 -19.10 8.39 -21.60
C LYS A 204 -20.43 8.64 -22.33
N ALA A 205 -20.98 9.85 -22.21
CA ALA A 205 -21.93 10.31 -23.21
C ALA A 205 -21.14 10.29 -24.53
N ALA A 206 -21.62 9.52 -25.49
CA ALA A 206 -21.07 9.56 -26.84
C ALA A 206 -21.16 11.03 -27.32
N MET A 207 -20.01 11.64 -27.56
CA MET A 207 -19.88 12.83 -28.41
C MET A 207 -19.44 12.36 -29.79
#